data_AF-A0AA39CEJ9-F1
#
_entry.id   AF-A0AA39CEJ9-F1
#
_cell.length_a   1.000
_cell.length_b   1.000
_cell.length_c   1.000
_cell.angle_alpha   90.00
_cell.angle_beta   90.00
_cell.angle_gamma   90.00
#
_symmetry.space_group_name_H-M   'P 1'
#
loop_
_entity.id
_entity.type
_entity.pdbx_description
1 polymer ?
#
loop_
_entity_poly.entity_id
_entity_poly.type
_entity_poly.pdbx_seq_one_letter_code
_entity_poly.pdbx_strand_id
1 'polypeptide(L)'
;MPPASRGFIPSSFNHAFRTYNLRSRLLQRRLVARAPPKPKLPPASVIETAVAQSIKNAQALKARKALEARNAQEKKPPGRWQSFLLRIPLPPSIQRFFQQLSPPSWVRRWVWRLFIFGPPIAVLVTSSPLTICRVVGPSMAPFFNANSLPDEPAPYRDWILVRKVHSLEVLPWSKFFRTLKRKGLERGQIVVIYAPHDPKLLAVKRVIGLPGDRVQPLAGYPGGDENPVVIPYNHIWVEGDANSRDKSIDSNDFGPISQNMVYGYAFAAYTPGYNWPVWLNWEEDEYPAKESGRVERDVVGSARLDPDEEARQIENPFKTGAAALELAMIRQNRGRVLKNMRAKSMLDKYRAMYALATKEFEKGENADTRDVAEGLIDELEVAFETVGLNKDGSRVAAGVNGLGKRNGIGEAARVTGV
;
A
#
# COMPACT_ATOMS: atom_id res chain seq x y z
N MET A 1 -35.44 47.53 -15.84
CA MET A 1 -35.42 47.61 -17.32
C MET A 1 -34.79 48.94 -17.71
N PRO A 2 -34.06 49.09 -18.84
CA PRO A 2 -33.56 48.13 -19.84
C PRO A 2 -32.05 48.39 -20.22
N PRO A 3 -31.48 47.90 -21.35
CA PRO A 3 -31.55 46.57 -21.97
C PRO A 3 -30.17 45.87 -22.20
N ALA A 4 -30.32 44.59 -22.58
CA ALA A 4 -29.38 43.56 -23.05
C ALA A 4 -28.16 43.96 -23.91
N SER A 5 -27.02 43.30 -23.64
CA SER A 5 -25.96 43.03 -24.61
C SER A 5 -25.73 41.51 -24.75
N ARG A 6 -25.75 41.04 -25.99
CA ARG A 6 -25.53 39.64 -26.41
C ARG A 6 -24.05 39.45 -26.74
N GLY A 7 -23.37 38.55 -26.04
CA GLY A 7 -22.04 38.05 -26.42
C GLY A 7 -22.15 36.86 -27.37
N PHE A 8 -21.57 37.01 -28.56
CA PHE A 8 -21.37 36.00 -29.60
C PHE A 8 -20.13 35.13 -29.27
N ILE A 9 -20.21 33.81 -29.49
CA ILE A 9 -19.07 32.89 -29.54
C ILE A 9 -19.06 32.28 -30.96
N PRO A 10 -17.92 32.23 -31.69
CA PRO A 10 -17.90 31.77 -33.06
C PRO A 10 -17.98 30.25 -33.18
N SER A 11 -18.76 29.80 -34.16
CA SER A 11 -19.00 28.40 -34.51
C SER A 11 -17.99 27.91 -35.55
N SER A 12 -17.01 27.11 -35.13
CA SER A 12 -16.14 26.37 -36.03
C SER A 12 -15.89 24.95 -35.52
N PHE A 13 -16.97 24.17 -35.34
CA PHE A 13 -16.87 22.73 -35.04
C PHE A 13 -17.97 21.85 -35.68
N ASN A 14 -18.75 22.37 -36.64
CA ASN A 14 -19.92 21.64 -37.18
C ASN A 14 -19.76 21.04 -38.59
N HIS A 15 -18.54 20.96 -39.15
CA HIS A 15 -18.37 20.45 -40.52
C HIS A 15 -17.86 19.00 -40.66
N ALA A 16 -17.57 18.27 -39.58
CA ALA A 16 -17.06 16.89 -39.67
C ALA A 16 -18.12 15.77 -39.51
N PHE A 17 -19.35 16.07 -39.10
CA PHE A 17 -20.35 15.02 -38.78
C PHE A 17 -21.35 14.69 -39.90
N ARG A 18 -21.26 15.34 -41.07
CA ARG A 18 -22.31 15.25 -42.10
C ARG A 18 -22.09 14.19 -43.19
N THR A 19 -20.95 13.49 -43.21
CA THR A 19 -20.65 12.48 -44.25
C THR A 19 -20.74 11.03 -43.78
N TYR A 20 -20.92 10.76 -42.48
CA TYR A 20 -21.03 9.39 -41.96
C TYR A 20 -22.47 8.81 -41.95
N ASN A 21 -23.50 9.67 -42.04
CA ASN A 21 -24.90 9.27 -41.84
C ASN A 21 -25.67 8.82 -43.10
N LEU A 22 -25.05 8.82 -44.29
CA LEU A 22 -25.72 8.35 -45.52
C LEU A 22 -25.43 6.88 -45.87
N ARG A 23 -24.31 6.29 -45.43
CA ARG A 23 -24.00 4.88 -45.73
C ARG A 23 -24.72 3.86 -44.83
N SER A 24 -25.19 4.25 -43.64
CA SER A 24 -25.90 3.37 -42.71
C SER A 24 -27.38 3.14 -43.09
N ARG A 25 -28.02 4.08 -43.79
CA ARG A 25 -29.46 3.99 -44.16
C ARG A 25 -29.74 3.05 -45.34
N LEU A 26 -28.78 2.79 -46.22
CA LEU A 26 -28.95 1.87 -47.35
C LEU A 26 -28.82 0.39 -46.94
N LEU A 27 -28.03 0.09 -45.90
CA LEU A 27 -27.91 -1.28 -45.37
C LEU A 27 -29.13 -1.68 -44.53
N GLN A 28 -29.78 -0.75 -43.83
CA GLN A 28 -30.99 -1.04 -43.05
C GLN A 28 -32.22 -1.36 -43.91
N ARG A 29 -32.29 -0.91 -45.17
CA ARG A 29 -33.43 -1.22 -46.06
C ARG A 29 -33.39 -2.64 -46.65
N ARG A 30 -32.26 -3.33 -46.66
CA ARG A 30 -32.16 -4.69 -47.22
C ARG A 30 -32.54 -5.81 -46.23
N LEU A 31 -32.60 -5.53 -44.92
CA LEU A 31 -32.85 -6.56 -43.89
C LEU A 31 -34.29 -6.63 -43.37
N VAL A 32 -35.21 -5.76 -43.82
CA VAL A 32 -36.60 -5.72 -43.33
C VAL A 32 -37.56 -6.61 -44.15
N ALA A 33 -37.10 -7.29 -45.20
CA ALA A 33 -37.98 -8.00 -46.12
C ALA A 33 -38.36 -9.46 -45.76
N ARG A 34 -37.96 -10.01 -44.60
CA ARG A 34 -38.41 -11.35 -44.16
C ARG A 34 -38.62 -11.44 -42.65
N ALA A 35 -39.80 -11.06 -42.19
CA ALA A 35 -40.28 -11.41 -40.84
C ALA A 35 -41.25 -12.62 -40.96
N PRO A 36 -41.08 -13.69 -40.16
CA PRO A 36 -42.00 -14.83 -40.14
C PRO A 36 -43.37 -14.44 -39.55
N PRO A 37 -44.46 -15.15 -39.90
CA PRO A 37 -45.80 -14.83 -39.41
C PRO A 37 -45.90 -15.01 -37.89
N LYS A 38 -46.58 -14.06 -37.22
CA LYS A 38 -46.81 -14.06 -35.77
C LYS A 38 -47.63 -15.30 -35.35
N PRO A 39 -47.25 -16.03 -34.27
CA PRO A 39 -48.04 -17.16 -33.79
C PRO A 39 -49.40 -16.68 -33.28
N LYS A 40 -50.48 -17.35 -33.70
CA LYS A 40 -51.83 -17.08 -33.23
C LYS A 40 -51.99 -17.62 -31.81
N LEU A 41 -52.32 -16.73 -30.87
CA LEU A 41 -52.61 -17.10 -29.49
C LEU A 41 -53.87 -17.96 -29.43
N PRO A 42 -53.93 -19.00 -28.56
CA PRO A 42 -55.12 -19.79 -28.36
C PRO A 42 -56.27 -18.94 -27.77
N PRO A 43 -57.54 -19.36 -27.95
CA PRO A 43 -58.70 -18.61 -27.48
C PRO A 43 -58.67 -18.40 -25.95
N ALA A 44 -59.19 -17.26 -25.50
CA ALA A 44 -59.08 -16.77 -24.11
C ALA A 44 -59.55 -17.77 -23.05
N SER A 45 -60.55 -18.61 -23.34
CA SER A 45 -61.06 -19.64 -22.42
C SER A 45 -60.03 -20.70 -22.06
N VAL A 46 -59.12 -21.05 -22.98
CA VAL A 46 -58.04 -22.02 -22.73
C VAL A 46 -56.95 -21.38 -21.86
N ILE A 47 -56.74 -20.07 -22.00
CA ILE A 47 -55.78 -19.33 -21.19
C ILE A 47 -56.32 -19.18 -19.76
N GLU A 48 -57.59 -18.84 -19.60
CA GLU A 48 -58.22 -18.72 -18.28
C GLU A 48 -58.23 -20.04 -17.51
N THR A 49 -58.55 -21.15 -18.17
CA THR A 49 -58.51 -22.48 -17.54
C THR A 49 -57.09 -22.89 -17.17
N ALA A 50 -56.10 -22.63 -18.02
CA ALA A 50 -54.69 -22.88 -17.72
C ALA A 50 -54.17 -22.02 -16.56
N VAL A 51 -54.56 -20.74 -16.50
CA VAL A 51 -54.21 -19.83 -15.41
C VAL A 51 -54.86 -20.26 -14.09
N ALA A 52 -56.15 -20.63 -14.12
CA ALA A 52 -56.85 -21.14 -12.94
C ALA A 52 -56.22 -22.43 -12.40
N GLN A 53 -55.79 -23.32 -13.31
CA GLN A 53 -55.11 -24.56 -12.95
C GLN A 53 -53.71 -24.29 -12.38
N SER A 54 -52.97 -23.30 -12.90
CA SER A 54 -51.67 -22.90 -12.36
C SER A 54 -51.81 -22.30 -10.95
N ILE A 55 -52.84 -21.48 -10.71
CA ILE A 55 -53.12 -20.88 -9.39
C ILE A 55 -53.48 -21.99 -8.38
N LYS A 56 -54.32 -22.95 -8.76
CA LYS A 56 -54.64 -24.12 -7.91
C LYS A 56 -53.39 -24.93 -7.57
N ASN A 57 -52.53 -25.19 -8.56
CA ASN A 57 -51.28 -25.93 -8.35
C ASN A 57 -50.31 -25.16 -7.44
N ALA A 58 -50.21 -23.84 -7.59
CA ALA A 58 -49.39 -22.99 -6.74
C ALA A 58 -49.90 -22.97 -5.28
N GLN A 59 -51.21 -22.91 -5.07
CA GLN A 59 -51.83 -23.00 -3.74
C GLN A 59 -51.62 -24.37 -3.10
N ALA A 60 -51.76 -25.46 -3.86
CA ALA A 60 -51.50 -26.81 -3.40
C ALA A 60 -50.02 -27.02 -3.01
N LEU A 61 -49.09 -26.44 -3.76
CA LEU A 61 -47.66 -26.49 -3.45
C LEU A 61 -47.34 -25.72 -2.16
N LYS A 62 -47.99 -24.57 -1.94
CA LYS A 62 -47.83 -23.78 -0.72
C LYS A 62 -48.38 -24.50 0.50
N ALA A 63 -49.53 -25.19 0.37
CA ALA A 63 -50.10 -26.02 1.42
C ALA A 63 -49.19 -27.22 1.77
N ARG A 64 -48.61 -27.89 0.77
CA ARG A 64 -47.63 -28.97 0.96
C ARG A 64 -46.39 -28.51 1.73
N LYS A 65 -45.80 -27.39 1.32
CA LYS A 65 -44.63 -26.81 2.02
C LYS A 65 -44.96 -26.40 3.45
N ALA A 66 -46.16 -25.90 3.71
CA ALA A 66 -46.62 -25.56 5.07
C ALA A 66 -46.81 -26.82 5.94
N LEU A 67 -47.32 -27.92 5.36
CA LEU A 67 -47.44 -29.21 6.03
C LEU A 67 -46.07 -29.82 6.33
N GLU A 68 -45.13 -29.78 5.36
CA GLU A 68 -43.75 -30.22 5.56
C GLU A 68 -43.05 -29.40 6.65
N ALA A 69 -43.25 -28.09 6.69
CA ALA A 69 -42.69 -27.23 7.74
C ALA A 69 -43.27 -27.55 9.13
N ARG A 70 -44.57 -27.86 9.23
CA ARG A 70 -45.21 -28.31 10.48
C ARG A 70 -44.67 -29.67 10.92
N ASN A 71 -44.60 -30.64 10.02
CA ASN A 71 -44.04 -31.97 10.31
C ASN A 71 -42.54 -31.92 10.66
N ALA A 72 -41.79 -30.96 10.09
CA ALA A 72 -40.40 -30.71 10.44
C ALA A 72 -40.25 -29.99 11.80
N GLN A 73 -41.23 -29.19 12.23
CA GLN A 73 -41.30 -28.66 13.59
C GLN A 73 -41.63 -29.74 14.62
N GLU A 74 -42.52 -30.67 14.27
CA GLU A 74 -42.95 -31.76 15.16
C GLU A 74 -41.86 -32.84 15.35
N LYS A 75 -40.98 -33.03 14.35
CA LYS A 75 -39.84 -33.97 14.43
C LYS A 75 -38.57 -33.39 15.05
N LYS A 76 -38.54 -32.12 15.47
CA LYS A 76 -37.41 -31.62 16.27
C LYS A 76 -37.57 -32.14 17.71
N PRO A 77 -36.64 -32.96 18.23
CA PRO A 77 -36.65 -33.27 19.66
C PRO A 77 -36.55 -31.95 20.42
N PRO A 78 -37.27 -31.77 21.55
CA PRO A 78 -37.16 -30.55 22.34
C PRO A 78 -35.69 -30.32 22.64
N GLY A 79 -35.19 -29.16 22.21
CA GLY A 79 -33.78 -28.82 22.28
C GLY A 79 -33.25 -29.07 23.69
N ARG A 80 -32.39 -30.09 23.83
CA ARG A 80 -31.76 -30.53 25.08
C ARG A 80 -30.94 -29.43 25.77
N TRP A 81 -30.72 -28.30 25.09
CA TRP A 81 -30.04 -27.11 25.60
C TRP A 81 -30.98 -26.09 26.25
N GLN A 82 -32.28 -26.10 25.94
CA GLN A 82 -33.26 -25.24 26.63
C GLN A 82 -33.68 -25.84 27.98
N SER A 83 -33.60 -27.16 28.15
CA SER A 83 -33.86 -27.85 29.43
C SER A 83 -32.64 -27.93 30.35
N PHE A 84 -31.43 -27.62 29.88
CA PHE A 84 -30.21 -27.62 30.70
C PHE A 84 -30.01 -26.30 31.47
N LEU A 85 -30.44 -25.16 30.93
CA LEU A 85 -30.28 -23.85 31.59
C LEU A 85 -31.46 -23.43 32.50
N LEU A 86 -32.52 -24.24 32.62
CA LEU A 86 -33.72 -23.91 33.40
C LEU A 86 -34.01 -24.86 34.58
N ARG A 87 -33.02 -25.63 35.05
CA ARG A 87 -33.16 -26.52 36.22
C ARG A 87 -32.21 -26.19 37.37
N ILE A 88 -32.03 -24.90 37.65
CA ILE A 88 -31.68 -24.47 39.01
C ILE A 88 -32.94 -23.84 39.59
N PRO A 89 -33.62 -24.46 40.57
CA PRO A 89 -34.79 -23.85 41.19
C PRO A 89 -34.31 -22.67 42.03
N LEU A 90 -34.29 -21.47 41.43
CA LEU A 90 -34.15 -20.26 42.22
C LEU A 90 -35.42 -20.08 43.06
N PRO A 91 -35.31 -19.75 44.35
CA PRO A 91 -36.47 -19.54 45.21
C PRO A 91 -37.41 -18.46 44.63
N PRO A 92 -38.74 -18.59 44.84
CA PRO A 92 -39.75 -17.73 44.21
C PRO A 92 -39.59 -16.23 44.53
N SER A 93 -38.83 -15.89 45.58
CA SER A 93 -38.43 -14.53 45.91
C SER A 93 -37.47 -13.90 44.89
N ILE A 94 -36.51 -14.67 44.37
CA ILE A 94 -35.53 -14.17 43.38
C ILE A 94 -36.16 -14.11 41.98
N GLN A 95 -37.08 -15.03 41.66
CA GLN A 95 -37.87 -14.96 40.43
C GLN A 95 -38.73 -13.69 40.36
N ARG A 96 -39.38 -13.31 41.46
CA ARG A 96 -40.15 -12.05 41.54
C ARG A 96 -39.24 -10.82 41.45
N PHE A 97 -38.06 -10.87 42.07
CA PHE A 97 -37.06 -9.80 42.00
C PHE A 97 -36.60 -9.52 40.55
N PHE A 98 -36.27 -10.57 39.77
CA PHE A 98 -35.88 -10.41 38.37
C PHE A 98 -37.05 -10.07 37.43
N GLN A 99 -38.28 -10.51 37.73
CA GLN A 99 -39.48 -10.12 36.96
C GLN A 99 -39.85 -8.65 37.18
N GLN A 100 -39.60 -8.11 38.37
CA GLN A 100 -39.90 -6.72 38.72
C GLN A 100 -38.83 -5.73 38.22
N LEU A 101 -37.65 -6.23 37.86
CA LEU A 101 -36.52 -5.45 37.31
C LEU A 101 -36.32 -5.64 35.80
N SER A 102 -37.22 -6.34 35.08
CA SER A 102 -37.07 -6.47 33.63
C SER A 102 -37.22 -5.10 32.97
N PRO A 103 -36.15 -4.54 32.37
CA PRO A 103 -36.23 -3.21 31.78
C PRO A 103 -37.27 -3.22 30.66
N PRO A 104 -38.03 -2.12 30.50
CA PRO A 104 -39.02 -2.01 29.43
C PRO A 104 -38.47 -2.46 28.08
N SER A 105 -39.32 -3.03 27.22
CA SER A 105 -38.89 -3.61 25.94
C SER A 105 -38.12 -2.64 25.04
N TRP A 106 -38.28 -1.32 25.23
CA TRP A 106 -37.53 -0.28 24.55
C TRP A 106 -36.09 -0.15 25.07
N VAL A 107 -35.87 -0.21 26.39
CA VAL A 107 -34.53 -0.21 27.01
C VAL A 107 -33.76 -1.47 26.58
N ARG A 108 -34.40 -2.64 26.61
CA ARG A 108 -33.78 -3.89 26.13
C ARG A 108 -33.34 -3.76 24.66
N ARG A 109 -34.21 -3.22 23.78
CA ARG A 109 -33.87 -2.99 22.36
C ARG A 109 -32.74 -1.98 22.18
N TRP A 110 -32.69 -0.95 23.02
CA TRP A 110 -31.64 0.07 22.97
C TRP A 110 -30.29 -0.48 23.43
N VAL A 111 -30.26 -1.25 24.52
CA VAL A 111 -29.06 -1.96 25.00
C VAL A 111 -28.55 -2.94 23.94
N TRP A 112 -29.43 -3.74 23.33
CA TRP A 112 -29.04 -4.64 22.22
C TRP A 112 -28.47 -3.87 21.02
N ARG A 113 -29.01 -2.69 20.69
CA ARG A 113 -28.46 -1.82 19.64
C ARG A 113 -27.09 -1.28 20.00
N LEU A 114 -26.82 -0.92 21.26
CA LEU A 114 -25.48 -0.51 21.69
C LEU A 114 -24.47 -1.66 21.58
N PHE A 115 -24.85 -2.91 21.89
CA PHE A 115 -23.94 -4.05 21.71
C PHE A 115 -23.67 -4.40 20.24
N ILE A 116 -24.63 -4.14 19.35
CA ILE A 116 -24.49 -4.42 17.91
C ILE A 116 -23.77 -3.29 17.19
N PHE A 117 -24.13 -2.03 17.44
CA PHE A 117 -23.57 -0.86 16.75
C PHE A 117 -22.41 -0.20 17.50
N GLY A 118 -22.32 -0.37 18.82
CA GLY A 118 -21.27 0.22 19.64
C GLY A 118 -19.87 -0.23 19.25
N PRO A 119 -19.56 -1.54 19.16
CA PRO A 119 -18.23 -1.98 18.77
C PRO A 119 -17.81 -1.52 17.36
N PRO A 120 -18.65 -1.63 16.31
CA PRO A 120 -18.32 -1.05 15.00
C PRO A 120 -18.09 0.46 15.02
N ILE A 121 -18.92 1.22 15.74
CA ILE A 121 -18.75 2.67 15.88
C ILE A 121 -17.47 3.00 16.65
N ALA A 122 -17.17 2.28 17.73
CA ALA A 122 -15.96 2.47 18.51
C ALA A 122 -14.71 2.16 17.67
N VAL A 123 -14.72 1.09 16.87
CA VAL A 123 -13.66 0.81 15.90
C VAL A 123 -13.54 1.95 14.90
N LEU A 124 -14.64 2.44 14.34
CA LEU A 124 -14.62 3.53 13.35
C LEU A 124 -14.09 4.86 13.92
N VAL A 125 -14.45 5.19 15.17
CA VAL A 125 -13.96 6.39 15.87
C VAL A 125 -12.49 6.25 16.23
N THR A 126 -12.08 5.11 16.76
CA THR A 126 -10.68 4.85 17.13
C THR A 126 -9.76 4.72 15.91
N SER A 127 -10.28 4.20 14.80
CA SER A 127 -9.58 4.08 13.52
C SER A 127 -9.67 5.34 12.65
N SER A 128 -10.28 6.43 13.12
CA SER A 128 -10.40 7.65 12.33
C SER A 128 -9.02 8.18 11.93
N PRO A 129 -8.77 8.42 10.62
CA PRO A 129 -7.50 8.97 10.15
C PRO A 129 -7.30 10.42 10.56
N LEU A 130 -8.39 11.10 10.94
CA LEU A 130 -8.38 12.49 11.32
C LEU A 130 -8.55 12.60 12.84
N THR A 131 -7.71 13.42 13.44
CA THR A 131 -7.77 13.77 14.86
C THR A 131 -7.56 15.26 15.00
N ILE A 132 -8.16 15.83 16.03
CA ILE A 132 -7.96 17.23 16.40
C ILE A 132 -6.92 17.24 17.52
N CYS A 133 -5.92 18.10 17.40
CA CYS A 133 -4.92 18.33 18.43
C CYS A 133 -4.92 19.80 18.84
N ARG A 134 -4.59 20.09 20.10
CA ARG A 134 -4.48 21.45 20.61
C ARG A 134 -3.00 21.82 20.73
N VAL A 135 -2.61 22.94 20.12
CA VAL A 135 -1.23 23.44 20.17
C VAL A 135 -1.09 24.34 21.38
N VAL A 136 -0.09 24.07 22.21
CA VAL A 136 0.22 24.87 23.41
C VAL A 136 1.72 25.10 23.46
N GLY A 137 2.12 26.32 23.79
CA GLY A 137 3.52 26.71 23.99
C GLY A 137 4.07 27.59 22.85
N PRO A 138 5.27 28.18 23.08
CA PRO A 138 5.85 29.19 22.20
C PRO A 138 6.62 28.60 21.01
N SER A 139 6.92 27.30 21.01
CA SER A 139 7.85 26.68 20.06
C SER A 139 7.49 26.86 18.58
N MET A 140 6.20 26.91 18.24
CA MET A 140 5.72 27.10 16.88
C MET A 140 5.31 28.55 16.59
N ALA A 141 5.58 29.50 17.49
CA ALA A 141 5.35 30.92 17.23
C ALA A 141 6.40 31.43 16.23
N PRO A 142 6.05 32.35 15.30
CA PRO A 142 4.78 33.07 15.22
C PRO A 142 3.65 32.31 14.50
N PHE A 143 3.94 31.20 13.83
CA PHE A 143 2.97 30.49 12.98
C PHE A 143 1.75 29.99 13.75
N PHE A 144 1.99 29.31 14.88
CA PHE A 144 0.96 28.97 15.86
C PHE A 144 1.16 29.75 17.15
N ASN A 145 0.05 30.12 17.77
CA ASN A 145 0.00 30.85 19.03
C ASN A 145 0.89 32.11 19.00
N ALA A 146 0.73 32.97 17.98
CA ALA A 146 1.53 34.17 17.73
C ALA A 146 1.71 35.08 18.97
N ASN A 147 0.71 35.14 19.85
CA ASN A 147 0.71 35.97 21.06
C ASN A 147 1.26 35.24 22.31
N SER A 148 2.03 34.16 22.14
CA SER A 148 2.64 33.45 23.28
C SER A 148 3.86 34.21 23.78
N LEU A 149 3.76 34.78 24.98
CA LEU A 149 4.94 35.29 25.69
C LEU A 149 5.69 34.13 26.36
N PRO A 150 6.98 34.29 26.70
CA PRO A 150 7.75 33.25 27.38
C PRO A 150 7.15 32.85 28.73
N ASP A 151 6.58 33.83 29.46
CA ASP A 151 6.08 33.66 30.82
C ASP A 151 4.55 33.52 30.91
N GLU A 152 3.83 33.80 29.81
CA GLU A 152 2.37 33.70 29.76
C GLU A 152 1.90 32.95 28.50
N PRO A 153 1.14 31.85 28.64
CA PRO A 153 0.60 31.14 27.49
C PRO A 153 -0.37 32.05 26.74
N ALA A 154 -0.38 31.95 25.40
CA ALA A 154 -1.32 32.73 24.58
C ALA A 154 -2.77 32.58 25.11
N PRO A 155 -3.55 33.67 25.13
CA PRO A 155 -4.92 33.65 25.64
C PRO A 155 -5.83 32.71 24.84
N TYR A 156 -5.48 32.47 23.56
CA TYR A 156 -6.17 31.55 22.68
C TYR A 156 -5.22 30.42 22.26
N ARG A 157 -5.73 29.19 22.25
CA ARG A 157 -4.98 27.98 21.87
C ARG A 157 -5.44 27.52 20.51
N ASP A 158 -4.50 27.39 19.58
CA ASP A 158 -4.80 26.92 18.23
C ASP A 158 -5.17 25.44 18.23
N TRP A 159 -6.20 25.10 17.46
CA TRP A 159 -6.62 23.74 17.21
C TRP A 159 -6.16 23.36 15.81
N ILE A 160 -5.44 22.26 15.70
CA ILE A 160 -4.96 21.76 14.42
C ILE A 160 -5.68 20.46 14.09
N LEU A 161 -6.02 20.31 12.81
CA LEU A 161 -6.54 19.07 12.25
C LEU A 161 -5.38 18.26 11.70
N VAL A 162 -5.25 17.05 12.23
CA VAL A 162 -4.11 16.18 12.01
C VAL A 162 -4.56 14.90 11.32
N ARG A 163 -3.88 14.56 10.24
CA ARG A 163 -4.04 13.30 9.53
C ARG A 163 -3.00 12.30 10.04
N LYS A 164 -3.44 11.27 10.77
CA LYS A 164 -2.59 10.23 11.35
C LYS A 164 -1.90 9.39 10.27
N VAL A 165 -0.62 9.08 10.47
CA VAL A 165 0.17 8.27 9.50
C VAL A 165 -0.16 6.78 9.58
N HIS A 166 -0.50 6.28 10.77
CA HIS A 166 -0.68 4.84 11.05
C HIS A 166 -2.14 4.36 11.05
N SER A 167 -3.11 5.24 10.81
CA SER A 167 -4.50 4.95 11.20
C SER A 167 -5.33 4.16 10.19
N LEU A 168 -4.82 3.83 9.00
CA LEU A 168 -5.69 3.28 7.95
C LEU A 168 -5.11 2.24 7.00
N GLU A 169 -3.95 1.66 7.33
CA GLU A 169 -3.41 0.51 6.58
C GLU A 169 -4.12 -0.82 6.91
N VAL A 170 -5.01 -0.84 7.91
CA VAL A 170 -5.49 -2.08 8.57
C VAL A 170 -6.90 -2.54 8.16
N LEU A 171 -7.60 -1.85 7.25
CA LEU A 171 -8.93 -2.27 6.78
C LEU A 171 -8.84 -2.88 5.35
N PRO A 172 -8.54 -4.18 5.22
CA PRO A 172 -8.28 -4.83 3.94
C PRO A 172 -9.50 -4.87 2.99
N TRP A 173 -10.71 -4.56 3.46
CA TRP A 173 -11.93 -4.63 2.64
C TRP A 173 -12.21 -3.36 1.81
N SER A 174 -11.60 -2.22 2.16
CA SER A 174 -11.96 -0.94 1.53
C SER A 174 -10.88 -0.47 0.55
N LYS A 175 -11.10 -0.75 -0.75
CA LYS A 175 -10.31 -0.16 -1.84
C LYS A 175 -10.36 1.38 -1.84
N PHE A 176 -11.36 1.99 -1.22
CA PHE A 176 -11.52 3.45 -1.10
C PHE A 176 -10.42 4.07 -0.25
N PHE A 177 -9.99 3.39 0.82
CA PHE A 177 -8.97 3.89 1.73
C PHE A 177 -7.54 3.49 1.37
N ARG A 178 -7.36 2.46 0.53
CA ARG A 178 -6.07 2.10 -0.07
C ARG A 178 -5.49 3.21 -0.96
N THR A 179 -6.32 4.16 -1.37
CA THR A 179 -5.95 5.33 -2.20
C THR A 179 -5.35 6.48 -1.39
N LEU A 180 -5.44 6.45 -0.05
CA LEU A 180 -4.65 7.33 0.82
C LEU A 180 -3.22 6.76 0.88
N LYS A 181 -2.54 6.75 -0.26
CA LYS A 181 -1.11 6.48 -0.36
C LYS A 181 -0.43 7.36 0.69
N ARG A 182 0.46 6.80 1.52
CA ARG A 182 1.35 7.61 2.37
C ARG A 182 2.02 8.63 1.45
N LYS A 183 1.56 9.88 1.46
CA LYS A 183 2.34 10.96 0.88
C LYS A 183 3.65 10.95 1.67
N GLY A 184 4.77 10.99 0.97
CA GLY A 184 6.07 11.12 1.61
C GLY A 184 6.08 12.38 2.48
N LEU A 185 6.90 12.37 3.52
CA LEU A 185 7.24 13.59 4.24
C LEU A 185 7.88 14.56 3.25
N GLU A 186 7.41 15.81 3.27
CA GLU A 186 7.96 16.89 2.46
C GLU A 186 8.51 17.98 3.39
N ARG A 187 9.51 18.70 2.88
CA ARG A 187 10.13 19.83 3.59
C ARG A 187 9.08 20.93 3.79
N GLY A 188 9.11 21.59 4.93
CA GLY A 188 8.16 22.63 5.35
C GLY A 188 6.87 22.10 5.96
N GLN A 189 6.55 20.81 5.83
CA GLN A 189 5.34 20.23 6.42
C GLN A 189 5.36 20.33 7.95
N ILE A 190 4.20 20.56 8.54
CA ILE A 190 4.01 20.56 9.99
C ILE A 190 3.57 19.17 10.43
N VAL A 191 4.35 18.60 11.34
CA VAL A 191 4.15 17.25 11.85
C VAL A 191 3.89 17.26 13.35
N VAL A 192 3.04 16.34 13.78
CA VAL A 192 2.89 15.98 15.18
C VAL A 192 3.74 14.75 15.41
N ILE A 193 4.68 14.84 16.35
CA ILE A 193 5.62 13.78 16.70
C ILE A 193 5.46 13.37 18.16
N TYR A 194 5.80 12.13 18.46
CA TYR A 194 6.08 11.74 19.85
C TYR A 194 7.40 12.38 20.28
N ALA A 195 7.43 13.00 21.47
CA ALA A 195 8.64 13.66 21.94
C ALA A 195 9.74 12.63 22.29
N PRO A 196 11.00 12.82 21.86
CA PRO A 196 12.07 11.86 22.15
C PRO A 196 12.36 11.65 23.65
N HIS A 197 12.16 12.68 24.47
CA HIS A 197 12.38 12.64 25.92
C HIS A 197 11.21 12.02 26.70
N ASP A 198 9.99 12.10 26.16
CA ASP A 198 8.81 11.46 26.74
C ASP A 198 7.81 11.03 25.64
N PRO A 199 7.73 9.73 25.31
CA PRO A 199 6.87 9.24 24.24
C PRO A 199 5.37 9.36 24.56
N LYS A 200 4.97 9.73 25.78
CA LYS A 200 3.57 10.04 26.11
C LYS A 200 3.17 11.43 25.65
N LEU A 201 4.13 12.31 25.40
CA LEU A 201 3.90 13.68 24.99
C LEU A 201 3.96 13.80 23.46
N LEU A 202 3.06 14.63 22.92
CA LEU A 202 3.03 14.99 21.52
C LEU A 202 3.59 16.41 21.37
N ALA A 203 4.54 16.57 20.47
CA ALA A 203 5.10 17.86 20.07
C ALA A 203 4.69 18.19 18.63
N VAL A 204 4.44 19.45 18.36
CA VAL A 204 4.20 19.97 17.00
C VAL A 204 5.48 20.66 16.56
N LYS A 205 6.01 20.24 15.40
CA LYS A 205 7.24 20.76 14.81
C LYS A 205 7.12 20.87 13.30
N ARG A 206 8.01 21.62 12.67
CA ARG A 206 8.13 21.72 11.23
C ARG A 206 9.26 20.83 10.71
N VAL A 207 9.02 20.12 9.61
CA VAL A 207 10.04 19.32 8.91
C VAL A 207 10.96 20.27 8.14
N ILE A 208 12.23 20.29 8.51
CA ILE A 208 13.24 21.14 7.88
C ILE A 208 14.07 20.34 6.88
N GLY A 209 14.46 19.12 7.25
CA GLY A 209 15.30 18.25 6.41
C GLY A 209 14.78 16.82 6.34
N LEU A 210 15.03 16.19 5.19
CA LEU A 210 14.69 14.82 4.85
C LEU A 210 15.97 13.96 4.71
N PRO A 211 15.86 12.63 4.59
CA PRO A 211 17.03 11.78 4.35
C PRO A 211 17.88 12.26 3.16
N GLY A 212 19.19 12.31 3.37
CA GLY A 212 20.15 12.81 2.39
C GLY A 212 20.36 14.32 2.36
N ASP A 213 19.55 15.10 3.10
CA ASP A 213 19.82 16.51 3.32
C ASP A 213 20.97 16.71 4.31
N ARG A 214 21.66 17.84 4.17
CA ARG A 214 22.69 18.29 5.09
C ARG A 214 22.24 19.59 5.74
N VAL A 215 22.19 19.60 7.06
CA VAL A 215 21.67 20.72 7.86
C VAL A 215 22.77 21.27 8.73
N GLN A 216 22.94 22.60 8.76
CA GLN A 216 23.72 23.28 9.77
C GLN A 216 22.87 23.51 11.03
N PRO A 217 23.19 22.88 12.17
CA PRO A 217 22.46 23.09 13.41
C PRO A 217 22.65 24.51 13.96
N LEU A 218 21.74 24.94 14.83
CA LEU A 218 21.89 26.16 15.62
C LEU A 218 23.01 26.00 16.66
N ALA A 219 23.63 27.13 17.03
CA ALA A 219 24.71 27.17 18.02
C ALA A 219 24.34 26.44 19.32
N GLY A 220 25.31 25.77 19.92
CA GLY A 220 25.14 24.90 21.09
C GLY A 220 24.70 23.47 20.76
N TYR A 221 24.86 23.00 19.52
CA TYR A 221 24.55 21.61 19.16
C TYR A 221 25.62 20.66 19.73
N PRO A 222 25.26 19.52 20.35
CA PRO A 222 26.23 18.61 20.97
C PRO A 222 27.33 18.08 20.03
N GLY A 223 27.08 18.09 18.71
CA GLY A 223 28.06 17.69 17.67
C GLY A 223 29.04 18.79 17.23
N GLY A 224 28.97 19.97 17.84
CA GLY A 224 29.77 21.16 17.49
C GLY A 224 29.09 22.05 16.46
N ASP A 225 29.32 23.36 16.58
CA ASP A 225 28.65 24.39 15.78
C ASP A 225 29.16 24.47 14.33
N GLU A 226 30.31 23.86 14.05
CA GLU A 226 30.97 23.87 12.73
C GLU A 226 30.68 22.61 11.91
N ASN A 227 30.06 21.58 12.51
CA ASN A 227 29.83 20.30 11.84
C ASN A 227 28.39 20.19 11.31
N PRO A 228 28.18 20.34 10.00
CA PRO A 228 26.88 20.07 9.40
C PRO A 228 26.50 18.60 9.56
N VAL A 229 25.22 18.36 9.87
CA VAL A 229 24.66 17.03 10.11
C VAL A 229 23.99 16.54 8.83
N VAL A 230 24.39 15.35 8.37
CA VAL A 230 23.70 14.63 7.29
C VAL A 230 22.57 13.80 7.89
N ILE A 231 21.36 13.93 7.35
CA ILE A 231 20.20 13.22 7.85
C ILE A 231 20.19 11.79 7.28
N PRO A 232 20.19 10.75 8.14
CA PRO A 232 20.26 9.37 7.70
C PRO A 232 18.92 8.85 7.18
N TYR A 233 18.94 7.63 6.63
CA TYR A 233 17.75 6.93 6.17
C TYR A 233 16.68 6.84 7.26
N ASN A 234 15.42 7.01 6.86
CA ASN A 234 14.25 6.94 7.75
C ASN A 234 14.30 7.91 8.95
N HIS A 235 15.10 8.98 8.86
CA HIS A 235 15.12 10.07 9.84
C HIS A 235 14.73 11.39 9.19
N ILE A 236 14.34 12.35 10.00
CA ILE A 236 14.00 13.73 9.62
C ILE A 236 14.61 14.69 10.62
N TRP A 237 14.88 15.91 10.16
CA TRP A 237 15.25 17.03 11.01
C TRP A 237 14.06 17.94 11.19
N VAL A 238 13.68 18.20 12.43
CA VAL A 238 12.49 18.99 12.77
C VAL A 238 12.85 20.15 13.69
N GLU A 239 12.27 21.32 13.44
CA GLU A 239 12.50 22.52 14.24
C GLU A 239 11.18 23.20 14.59
N GLY A 240 11.18 24.00 15.66
CA GLY A 240 10.08 24.93 15.94
C GLY A 240 10.28 26.25 15.20
N ASP A 241 9.19 26.93 14.85
CA ASP A 241 9.22 28.24 14.16
C ASP A 241 9.76 29.38 15.05
N ALA A 242 9.88 29.17 16.37
CA ALA A 242 10.40 30.18 17.31
C ALA A 242 11.90 30.49 17.17
N ASN A 243 12.63 29.70 16.36
CA ASN A 243 14.05 29.86 16.03
C ASN A 243 14.96 30.18 17.24
N SER A 244 14.66 29.59 18.40
CA SER A 244 15.37 29.82 19.65
C SER A 244 15.36 28.56 20.47
N ARG A 245 16.55 28.15 20.94
CA ARG A 245 16.79 26.95 21.75
C ARG A 245 16.06 26.99 23.09
N ASP A 246 15.94 28.19 23.70
CA ASP A 246 15.22 28.37 24.96
C ASP A 246 13.70 28.17 24.84
N LYS A 247 13.16 28.36 23.63
CA LYS A 247 11.71 28.33 23.35
C LYS A 247 11.25 27.05 22.65
N SER A 248 12.17 26.29 22.06
CA SER A 248 11.88 25.12 21.27
C SER A 248 12.89 24.02 21.56
N ILE A 249 12.42 22.94 22.20
CA ILE A 249 13.18 21.69 22.27
C ILE A 249 12.93 20.91 20.98
N ASP A 250 13.93 20.80 20.12
CA ASP A 250 13.80 20.21 18.77
C ASP A 250 15.08 19.51 18.28
N SER A 251 15.21 19.25 16.97
CA SER A 251 16.39 18.54 16.43
C SER A 251 17.70 19.27 16.68
N ASN A 252 17.69 20.56 16.98
CA ASN A 252 18.89 21.25 17.43
C ASN A 252 19.35 20.79 18.82
N ASP A 253 18.52 20.13 19.62
CA ASP A 253 18.91 19.58 20.93
C ASP A 253 19.24 18.09 20.86
N PHE A 254 18.40 17.30 20.19
CA PHE A 254 18.51 15.83 20.16
C PHE A 254 18.99 15.24 18.82
N GLY A 255 19.13 16.05 17.76
CA GLY A 255 19.53 15.62 16.43
C GLY A 255 18.38 15.10 15.55
N PRO A 256 18.68 14.33 14.49
CA PRO A 256 17.67 13.74 13.61
C PRO A 256 16.79 12.72 14.35
N ILE A 257 15.48 12.71 14.07
CA ILE A 257 14.52 11.76 14.67
C ILE A 257 13.97 10.80 13.63
N SER A 258 13.57 9.61 14.06
CA SER A 258 12.97 8.62 13.17
C SER A 258 11.62 9.09 12.63
N GLN A 259 11.35 8.84 11.35
CA GLN A 259 10.04 9.11 10.73
C GLN A 259 8.90 8.32 11.40
N ASN A 260 9.21 7.21 12.06
CA ASN A 260 8.24 6.41 12.80
C ASN A 260 7.72 7.12 14.07
N MET A 261 8.39 8.18 14.54
CA MET A 261 7.89 9.01 15.63
C MET A 261 6.80 9.98 15.18
N VAL A 262 6.57 10.11 13.87
CA VAL A 262 5.52 10.97 13.31
C VAL A 262 4.15 10.35 13.58
N TYR A 263 3.39 10.98 14.47
CA TYR A 263 2.01 10.62 14.76
C TYR A 263 1.08 10.98 13.58
N GLY A 264 1.27 12.16 12.99
CA GLY A 264 0.44 12.65 11.89
C GLY A 264 0.88 13.99 11.33
N TYR A 265 0.25 14.39 10.22
CA TYR A 265 0.49 15.65 9.51
C TYR A 265 -0.60 16.66 9.84
N ALA A 266 -0.23 17.87 10.24
CA ALA A 266 -1.17 18.97 10.39
C ALA A 266 -1.46 19.58 9.01
N PHE A 267 -2.74 19.75 8.66
CA PHE A 267 -3.13 20.28 7.34
C PHE A 267 -4.18 21.39 7.41
N ALA A 268 -4.82 21.59 8.55
CA ALA A 268 -5.69 22.74 8.79
C ALA A 268 -5.51 23.22 10.22
N ALA A 269 -5.68 24.52 10.44
CA ALA A 269 -5.66 25.14 11.75
C ALA A 269 -6.90 25.98 11.97
N TYR A 270 -7.34 26.05 13.22
CA TYR A 270 -8.48 26.80 13.68
C TYR A 270 -8.12 27.49 14.99
N THR A 271 -8.15 28.82 14.98
CA THR A 271 -7.96 29.65 16.16
C THR A 271 -9.34 30.12 16.62
N PRO A 272 -9.83 29.66 17.79
CA PRO A 272 -11.13 30.07 18.30
C PRO A 272 -11.22 31.59 18.44
N GLY A 273 -12.29 32.18 17.88
CA GLY A 273 -12.56 33.62 17.99
C GLY A 273 -11.86 34.51 16.95
N TYR A 274 -10.95 33.96 16.13
CA TYR A 274 -10.27 34.72 15.09
C TYR A 274 -10.84 34.41 13.69
N ASN A 275 -10.82 33.14 13.24
CA ASN A 275 -11.13 32.76 11.86
C ASN A 275 -11.87 31.41 11.71
N TRP A 276 -12.48 31.17 10.54
CA TRP A 276 -12.87 29.82 10.08
C TRP A 276 -11.62 28.93 9.89
N PRO A 277 -11.72 27.58 9.93
CA PRO A 277 -10.58 26.70 9.68
C PRO A 277 -9.83 27.07 8.39
N VAL A 278 -8.54 27.34 8.54
CA VAL A 278 -7.62 27.69 7.46
C VAL A 278 -6.84 26.45 7.06
N TRP A 279 -6.76 26.18 5.76
CA TRP A 279 -5.94 25.12 5.21
C TRP A 279 -4.48 25.57 5.18
N LEU A 280 -3.58 24.73 5.70
CA LEU A 280 -2.15 25.06 5.77
C LEU A 280 -1.51 24.78 4.41
N ASN A 281 -0.75 25.75 3.89
CA ASN A 281 0.00 25.60 2.66
C ASN A 281 1.51 25.64 2.93
N TRP A 282 2.05 24.48 3.30
CA TRP A 282 3.44 24.35 3.75
C TRP A 282 4.49 24.69 2.69
N GLU A 283 4.12 24.72 1.40
CA GLU A 283 5.02 25.08 0.30
C GLU A 283 5.29 26.60 0.27
N GLU A 284 4.23 27.39 0.49
CA GLU A 284 4.25 28.85 0.44
C GLU A 284 4.74 29.47 1.75
N ASP A 285 4.55 28.78 2.88
CA ASP A 285 4.96 29.28 4.20
C ASP A 285 6.46 29.66 4.23
N GLU A 286 6.74 30.86 4.73
CA GLU A 286 8.07 31.30 5.13
C GLU A 286 8.34 30.86 6.58
N TYR A 287 9.53 30.31 6.82
CA TYR A 287 9.94 29.88 8.15
C TYR A 287 11.46 30.05 8.30
N PRO A 288 11.96 30.26 9.54
CA PRO A 288 13.32 30.76 9.75
C PRO A 288 14.42 29.89 9.14
N ALA A 289 14.25 28.57 9.14
CA ALA A 289 15.21 27.66 8.52
C ALA A 289 15.28 27.82 6.98
N LYS A 290 14.15 28.10 6.31
CA LYS A 290 14.07 28.34 4.86
C LYS A 290 14.80 29.63 4.46
N GLU A 291 14.70 30.67 5.28
CA GLU A 291 15.37 31.96 5.08
C GLU A 291 16.88 31.88 5.35
N SER A 292 17.27 31.14 6.39
CA SER A 292 18.67 31.07 6.82
C SER A 292 19.61 30.34 5.84
N GLY A 293 19.07 29.60 4.87
CA GLY A 293 19.89 28.82 3.92
C GLY A 293 20.71 27.69 4.54
N ARG A 294 20.45 27.33 5.81
CA ARG A 294 21.21 26.31 6.58
C ARG A 294 21.05 24.88 6.07
N VAL A 295 20.18 24.64 5.10
CA VAL A 295 19.83 23.30 4.62
C VAL A 295 20.28 23.14 3.17
N GLU A 296 21.32 22.35 2.96
CA GLU A 296 21.70 21.87 1.64
C GLU A 296 20.85 20.65 1.30
N ARG A 297 20.03 20.78 0.26
CA ARG A 297 19.11 19.73 -0.14
C ARG A 297 19.83 18.65 -0.89
N ASP A 298 19.49 17.42 -0.54
CA ASP A 298 19.71 16.24 -1.34
C ASP A 298 21.20 15.89 -1.64
N VAL A 299 22.12 16.34 -0.78
CA VAL A 299 23.57 16.23 -0.92
C VAL A 299 24.07 14.78 -0.90
N VAL A 300 23.55 13.95 0.01
CA VAL A 300 24.05 12.59 0.23
C VAL A 300 23.01 11.58 -0.24
N GLY A 301 23.14 11.15 -1.50
CA GLY A 301 22.18 10.22 -2.12
C GLY A 301 22.10 8.85 -1.43
N SER A 302 23.22 8.33 -0.92
CA SER A 302 23.24 7.03 -0.21
C SER A 302 22.39 7.05 1.06
N ALA A 303 22.34 8.18 1.77
CA ALA A 303 21.55 8.34 2.99
C ALA A 303 20.03 8.29 2.75
N ARG A 304 19.55 8.29 1.49
CA ARG A 304 18.14 8.03 1.16
C ARG A 304 17.80 6.55 1.03
N LEU A 305 18.80 5.72 0.78
CA LEU A 305 18.59 4.30 0.54
C LEU A 305 18.42 3.59 1.87
N ASP A 306 17.57 2.57 1.88
CA ASP A 306 17.53 1.63 2.98
C ASP A 306 18.93 1.00 3.14
N PRO A 307 19.52 0.92 4.35
CA PRO A 307 20.80 0.26 4.57
C PRO A 307 20.89 -1.15 3.97
N ASP A 308 19.79 -1.90 3.96
CA ASP A 308 19.75 -3.23 3.33
C ASP A 308 19.85 -3.14 1.80
N GLU A 309 19.26 -2.11 1.21
CA GLU A 309 19.36 -1.83 -0.22
C GLU A 309 20.73 -1.28 -0.58
N GLU A 310 21.29 -0.38 0.23
CA GLU A 310 22.66 0.13 0.08
C GLU A 310 23.67 -1.02 0.14
N ALA A 311 23.55 -1.93 1.11
CA ALA A 311 24.39 -3.11 1.21
C ALA A 311 24.33 -3.97 -0.05
N ARG A 312 23.13 -4.22 -0.59
CA ARG A 312 22.96 -4.95 -1.87
C ARG A 312 23.56 -4.20 -3.06
N GLN A 313 23.55 -2.87 -3.05
CA GLN A 313 24.15 -2.06 -4.10
C GLN A 313 25.67 -2.09 -4.04
N ILE A 314 26.26 -2.05 -2.84
CA ILE A 314 27.70 -2.23 -2.60
C ILE A 314 28.14 -3.64 -3.03
N GLU A 315 27.31 -4.65 -2.76
CA GLU A 315 27.55 -6.03 -3.20
C GLU A 315 27.43 -6.20 -4.72
N ASN A 316 26.73 -5.32 -5.45
CA ASN A 316 26.53 -5.47 -6.89
C ASN A 316 27.86 -5.22 -7.65
N PRO A 317 28.50 -6.26 -8.23
CA PRO A 317 29.82 -6.14 -8.86
C PRO A 317 29.83 -5.21 -10.08
N PHE A 318 28.66 -4.98 -10.70
CA PHE A 318 28.52 -4.13 -11.88
C PHE A 318 28.62 -2.64 -11.55
N LYS A 319 28.12 -2.23 -10.38
CA LYS A 319 28.20 -0.83 -9.93
C LYS A 319 29.57 -0.47 -9.38
N THR A 320 30.25 -1.42 -8.73
CA THR A 320 31.59 -1.23 -8.16
C THR A 320 32.72 -1.37 -9.19
N GLY A 321 32.40 -1.77 -10.43
CA GLY A 321 33.40 -2.04 -11.48
C GLY A 321 34.15 -3.37 -11.33
N ALA A 322 33.88 -4.13 -10.26
CA ALA A 322 34.46 -5.43 -10.00
C ALA A 322 34.08 -6.47 -11.08
N ALA A 323 32.89 -6.37 -11.67
CA ALA A 323 32.44 -7.21 -12.76
C ALA A 323 33.34 -7.10 -14.01
N ALA A 324 33.79 -5.88 -14.34
CA ALA A 324 34.67 -5.64 -15.48
C ALA A 324 36.07 -6.25 -15.24
N LEU A 325 36.56 -6.16 -14.00
CA LEU A 325 37.82 -6.79 -13.58
C LEU A 325 37.73 -8.32 -13.64
N GLU A 326 36.64 -8.91 -13.15
CA GLU A 326 36.39 -10.36 -13.24
C GLU A 326 36.28 -10.82 -14.71
N LEU A 327 35.59 -10.06 -15.57
CA LEU A 327 35.53 -10.35 -17.01
C LEU A 327 36.93 -10.37 -17.64
N ALA A 328 37.77 -9.38 -17.32
CA ALA A 328 39.15 -9.32 -17.80
C ALA A 328 39.97 -10.52 -17.31
N MET A 329 39.80 -10.92 -16.04
CA MET A 329 40.48 -12.10 -15.49
C MET A 329 40.02 -13.41 -16.13
N ILE A 330 38.72 -13.55 -16.43
CA ILE A 330 38.17 -14.72 -17.14
C ILE A 330 38.77 -14.80 -18.54
N ARG A 331 38.80 -13.68 -19.27
CA ARG A 331 39.39 -13.61 -20.62
C ARG A 331 40.88 -13.93 -20.62
N GLN A 332 41.63 -13.40 -19.66
CA GLN A 332 43.08 -13.63 -19.56
C GLN A 332 43.41 -15.07 -19.16
N ASN A 333 42.61 -15.70 -18.29
CA ASN A 333 42.92 -16.99 -17.67
C ASN A 333 41.80 -18.04 -17.83
N ARG A 334 41.24 -18.19 -19.04
CA ARG A 334 40.16 -19.15 -19.34
C ARG A 334 40.45 -20.57 -18.83
N GLY A 335 41.68 -21.05 -19.02
CA GLY A 335 42.09 -22.39 -18.56
C GLY A 335 42.05 -22.57 -17.03
N ARG A 336 42.24 -21.49 -16.24
CA ARG A 336 42.13 -21.53 -14.78
C ARG A 336 40.66 -21.54 -14.33
N VAL A 337 39.81 -20.78 -15.01
CA VAL A 337 38.35 -20.76 -14.76
C VAL A 337 37.77 -22.17 -14.91
N LEU A 338 38.11 -22.87 -15.98
CA LEU A 338 37.66 -24.25 -16.22
C LEU A 338 38.11 -25.23 -15.12
N LYS A 339 39.34 -25.09 -14.62
CA LYS A 339 39.84 -25.90 -13.49
C LYS A 339 39.08 -25.57 -12.20
N ASN A 340 38.86 -24.28 -11.93
CA ASN A 340 38.16 -23.80 -10.75
C ASN A 340 36.69 -24.24 -10.74
N MET A 341 36.03 -24.32 -11.90
CA MET A 341 34.64 -24.78 -12.02
C MET A 341 34.40 -26.23 -11.56
N ARG A 342 35.46 -27.03 -11.36
CA ARG A 342 35.35 -28.35 -10.72
C ARG A 342 35.08 -28.26 -9.23
N ALA A 343 35.48 -27.17 -8.57
CA ALA A 343 35.21 -26.93 -7.16
C ALA A 343 33.81 -26.32 -6.99
N LYS A 344 32.99 -26.91 -6.11
CA LYS A 344 31.59 -26.49 -5.89
C LYS A 344 31.46 -25.00 -5.53
N SER A 345 32.31 -24.50 -4.62
CA SER A 345 32.27 -23.10 -4.18
C SER A 345 32.52 -22.11 -5.32
N MET A 346 33.50 -22.42 -6.18
CA MET A 346 33.84 -21.59 -7.33
C MET A 346 32.76 -21.68 -8.42
N LEU A 347 32.19 -22.86 -8.65
CA LEU A 347 31.06 -23.03 -9.56
C LEU A 347 29.85 -22.20 -9.12
N ASP A 348 29.53 -22.22 -7.83
CA ASP A 348 28.42 -21.44 -7.27
C ASP A 348 28.69 -19.92 -7.35
N LYS A 349 29.96 -19.48 -7.20
CA LYS A 349 30.37 -18.09 -7.48
C LYS A 349 30.09 -17.70 -8.94
N TYR A 350 30.50 -18.53 -9.91
CA TYR A 350 30.28 -18.24 -11.33
C TYR A 350 28.79 -18.24 -11.71
N ARG A 351 27.98 -19.13 -11.09
CA ARG A 351 26.51 -19.11 -11.26
C ARG A 351 25.88 -17.85 -10.71
N ALA A 352 26.32 -17.40 -9.53
CA ALA A 352 25.84 -16.15 -8.96
C ALA A 352 26.19 -14.96 -9.86
N MET A 353 27.43 -14.92 -10.38
CA MET A 353 27.85 -13.90 -11.35
C MET A 353 27.02 -13.92 -12.63
N TYR A 354 26.75 -15.10 -13.19
CA TYR A 354 25.90 -15.26 -14.38
C TYR A 354 24.47 -14.78 -14.11
N ALA A 355 23.88 -15.13 -12.95
CA ALA A 355 22.55 -14.69 -12.56
C ALA A 355 22.45 -13.17 -12.32
N LEU A 356 23.54 -12.53 -11.88
CA LEU A 356 23.61 -11.07 -11.76
C LEU A 356 23.77 -10.40 -13.14
N ALA A 357 24.63 -10.95 -14.00
CA ALA A 357 24.86 -10.44 -15.35
C ALA A 357 23.58 -10.47 -16.19
N THR A 358 22.85 -11.59 -16.18
CA THR A 358 21.56 -11.73 -16.87
C THR A 358 20.53 -10.71 -16.39
N LYS A 359 20.40 -10.52 -15.07
CA LYS A 359 19.52 -9.48 -14.51
C LYS A 359 19.92 -8.07 -14.93
N GLU A 360 21.21 -7.76 -14.96
CA GLU A 360 21.70 -6.44 -15.35
C GLU A 360 21.51 -6.18 -16.85
N PHE A 361 21.72 -7.21 -17.68
CA PHE A 361 21.46 -7.17 -19.11
C PHE A 361 19.96 -6.97 -19.43
N GLU A 362 19.07 -7.59 -18.66
CA GLU A 362 17.62 -7.42 -18.77
C GLU A 362 17.14 -6.02 -18.35
N LYS A 363 17.74 -5.43 -17.30
CA LYS A 363 17.37 -4.10 -16.82
C LYS A 363 17.66 -2.99 -17.82
N GLY A 364 18.79 -3.07 -18.53
CA GLY A 364 19.13 -2.15 -19.62
C GLY A 364 19.26 -0.67 -19.23
N GLU A 365 19.58 -0.35 -17.96
CA GLU A 365 19.64 1.04 -17.46
C GLU A 365 20.86 1.81 -17.97
N ASN A 366 22.03 1.17 -18.09
CA ASN A 366 23.29 1.78 -18.52
C ASN A 366 23.95 0.95 -19.64
N ALA A 367 24.44 1.62 -20.70
CA ALA A 367 25.08 0.95 -21.85
C ALA A 367 26.40 0.27 -21.44
N ASP A 368 27.27 0.96 -20.70
CA ASP A 368 28.58 0.44 -20.31
C ASP A 368 28.49 -0.83 -19.44
N THR A 369 27.54 -0.87 -18.50
CA THR A 369 27.34 -2.07 -17.66
C THR A 369 26.68 -3.20 -18.43
N ARG A 370 25.85 -2.88 -19.43
CA ARG A 370 25.23 -3.86 -20.31
C ARG A 370 26.28 -4.59 -21.14
N ASP A 371 27.25 -3.88 -21.69
CA ASP A 371 28.34 -4.48 -22.47
C ASP A 371 29.21 -5.42 -21.61
N VAL A 372 29.49 -5.03 -20.36
CA VAL A 372 30.21 -5.88 -19.41
C VAL A 372 29.37 -7.11 -19.03
N ALA A 373 28.06 -6.95 -18.85
CA ALA A 373 27.15 -8.05 -18.54
C ALA A 373 27.06 -9.05 -19.70
N GLU A 374 26.92 -8.57 -20.93
CA GLU A 374 26.92 -9.39 -22.16
C GLU A 374 28.24 -10.16 -22.29
N GLY A 375 29.38 -9.48 -22.13
CA GLY A 375 30.68 -10.14 -22.17
C GLY A 375 30.87 -11.21 -21.09
N LEU A 376 30.32 -11.01 -19.88
CA LEU A 376 30.35 -12.02 -18.82
C LEU A 376 29.44 -13.22 -19.13
N ILE A 377 28.25 -12.98 -19.67
CA ILE A 377 27.32 -14.04 -20.08
C ILE A 377 27.99 -14.93 -21.11
N ASP A 378 28.53 -14.35 -22.18
CA ASP A 378 29.16 -15.10 -23.28
C ASP A 378 30.32 -15.97 -22.79
N GLU A 379 31.24 -15.40 -22.00
CA GLU A 379 32.41 -16.15 -21.50
C GLU A 379 32.02 -17.26 -20.52
N LEU A 380 31.01 -17.03 -19.68
CA LEU A 380 30.55 -18.02 -18.72
C LEU A 380 29.73 -19.13 -19.38
N GLU A 381 28.89 -18.85 -20.38
CA GLU A 381 28.18 -19.88 -21.14
C GLU A 381 29.15 -20.84 -21.82
N VAL A 382 30.15 -20.30 -22.52
CA VAL A 382 31.19 -21.10 -23.17
C VAL A 382 31.94 -21.95 -22.14
N ALA A 383 32.26 -21.38 -20.97
CA ALA A 383 32.95 -22.10 -19.92
C ALA A 383 32.08 -23.21 -19.29
N PHE A 384 30.79 -22.98 -19.08
CA PHE A 384 29.85 -23.99 -18.56
C PHE A 384 29.67 -25.15 -19.54
N GLU A 385 29.47 -24.87 -20.82
CA GLU A 385 29.36 -25.90 -21.86
C GLU A 385 30.63 -26.75 -21.95
N THR A 386 31.81 -26.12 -21.86
CA THR A 386 33.10 -26.81 -21.90
C THR A 386 33.27 -27.80 -20.73
N VAL A 387 32.67 -27.51 -19.57
CA VAL A 387 32.68 -28.39 -18.38
C VAL A 387 31.56 -29.46 -18.44
N GLY A 388 30.68 -29.41 -19.45
CA GLY A 388 29.55 -30.33 -19.59
C GLY A 388 28.34 -29.95 -18.75
N LEU A 389 28.15 -28.65 -18.49
CA LEU A 389 26.94 -28.07 -17.90
C LEU A 389 26.07 -27.44 -18.98
N ASN A 390 24.81 -27.17 -18.66
CA ASN A 390 23.96 -26.34 -19.52
C ASN A 390 24.47 -24.89 -19.54
N LYS A 391 24.02 -24.08 -20.50
CA LYS A 391 24.34 -22.63 -20.59
C LYS A 391 24.05 -21.87 -19.30
N ASP A 392 22.99 -22.24 -18.59
CA ASP A 392 22.63 -21.64 -17.29
C ASP A 392 23.53 -22.11 -16.12
N GLY A 393 24.57 -22.92 -16.39
CA GLY A 393 25.42 -23.55 -15.38
C GLY A 393 24.74 -24.70 -14.61
N SER A 394 23.53 -25.11 -14.99
CA SER A 394 22.80 -26.23 -14.40
C SER A 394 23.35 -27.58 -14.89
N ARG A 395 23.16 -28.66 -14.11
CA ARG A 395 23.64 -29.99 -14.49
C ARG A 395 22.81 -30.53 -15.66
N VAL A 396 23.48 -31.07 -16.67
CA VAL A 396 22.82 -31.79 -17.76
C VAL A 396 22.07 -33.00 -17.17
N ALA A 397 20.78 -33.14 -17.49
CA ALA A 397 19.99 -34.28 -17.02
C ALA A 397 20.62 -35.58 -17.57
N ALA A 398 20.93 -36.52 -16.69
CA ALA A 398 21.45 -37.82 -17.07
C ALA A 398 20.34 -38.64 -17.76
N GLY A 399 20.24 -38.52 -19.08
CA GLY A 399 19.42 -39.40 -19.90
C GLY A 399 18.74 -38.68 -21.05
N VAL A 400 19.36 -38.76 -22.24
CA VAL A 400 18.79 -39.25 -23.52
C VAL A 400 19.97 -39.42 -24.50
N ASN A 401 20.90 -40.34 -24.22
CA ASN A 401 21.90 -40.78 -25.21
C ASN A 401 22.27 -42.24 -24.93
N GLY A 402 21.30 -43.11 -25.20
CA GLY A 402 21.41 -44.56 -25.03
C GLY A 402 20.57 -45.32 -26.06
N LEU A 403 20.48 -44.82 -27.29
CA LEU A 403 19.93 -45.55 -28.44
C LEU A 403 20.91 -45.46 -29.61
N GLY A 404 22.15 -45.90 -29.34
CA GLY A 404 23.16 -46.16 -30.35
C GLY A 404 22.97 -47.56 -30.93
N LYS A 405 22.56 -47.59 -32.20
CA LYS A 405 22.86 -48.62 -33.22
C LYS A 405 23.67 -49.83 -32.72
N ARG A 406 22.99 -50.96 -32.51
CA ARG A 406 23.60 -52.29 -32.67
C ARG A 406 23.30 -52.80 -34.08
N ASN A 407 24.17 -52.45 -35.03
CA ASN A 407 24.32 -53.25 -36.25
C ASN A 407 25.54 -54.16 -36.03
N GLY A 408 25.32 -55.45 -36.30
CA GLY A 408 26.27 -56.52 -36.01
C GLY A 408 27.54 -56.46 -36.83
N ILE A 409 28.54 -57.22 -36.38
CA ILE A 409 29.37 -58.16 -37.13
C ILE A 409 30.11 -59.01 -36.09
N GLY A 410 29.91 -60.34 -36.19
CA GLY A 410 30.89 -61.39 -35.90
C GLY A 410 31.35 -61.62 -34.46
N GLU A 411 30.89 -62.72 -33.85
CA GLU A 411 31.83 -63.79 -33.50
C GLU A 411 31.10 -65.14 -33.43
N ALA A 412 31.53 -66.05 -34.31
CA ALA A 412 31.08 -67.42 -34.38
C ALA A 412 31.99 -68.31 -33.52
N ALA A 413 31.45 -69.48 -33.17
CA ALA A 413 32.14 -70.68 -32.67
C ALA A 413 32.49 -70.73 -31.16
N ARG A 414 31.65 -71.46 -30.42
CA ARG A 414 32.12 -72.66 -29.69
C ARG A 414 30.94 -73.59 -29.40
N VAL A 415 30.96 -74.72 -30.09
CA VAL A 415 30.11 -75.89 -29.89
C VAL A 415 30.97 -76.92 -29.15
N THR A 416 30.40 -77.45 -28.06
CA THR A 416 30.66 -78.75 -27.39
C THR A 416 32.05 -79.13 -26.88
N GLY A 417 32.08 -79.63 -25.64
CA GLY A 417 32.90 -80.80 -25.30
C GLY A 417 33.35 -80.88 -23.84
N VAL A 418 32.73 -81.84 -23.13
CA VAL A 418 33.10 -82.44 -21.82
C VAL A 418 32.61 -81.71 -20.57
#